data_AF-A0A256ZY02-F1
#
_entry.id   AF-A0A256ZY02-F1
#
_cell.length_a   1.000
_cell.length_b   1.000
_cell.length_c   1.000
_cell.angle_alpha   90.00
_cell.angle_beta   90.00
_cell.angle_gamma   90.00
#
_symmetry.space_group_name_H-M   'P 1'
#
loop_
_entity.id
_entity.type
_entity.pdbx_description
1 polymer ?
#
loop_
_entity_poly.entity_id
_entity_poly.type
_entity_poly.pdbx_seq_one_letter_code
_entity_poly.pdbx_strand_id
1 'polypeptide(L)'
;GVAVFILLLFFPQQIAVPCILCACFTDPIMGETRQRYGGKNACIAGFFVSMFFFIATWYRADIWIRLLVSIVGGTSAVIGEAKKNRWIDDDFMVQILPAVFILILWRMIGLTGLEMLPSPMIHPI
;
A
#
# COMPACT_ATOMS: atom_id res chain seq x y z
N GLY A 1 4.74 -14.45 -2.59
CA GLY A 1 4.20 -15.15 -3.78
C GLY A 1 2.68 -15.19 -3.80
N VAL A 2 2.06 -15.86 -2.83
CA VAL A 2 0.59 -16.00 -2.74
C VAL A 2 -0.13 -14.66 -2.57
N ALA A 3 0.40 -13.74 -1.76
CA ALA A 3 -0.15 -12.39 -1.59
C ALA A 3 -0.27 -11.63 -2.92
N VAL A 4 0.84 -11.57 -3.68
CA VAL A 4 0.91 -10.93 -5.00
C VAL A 4 -0.09 -11.54 -5.97
N PHE A 5 -0.23 -12.88 -5.98
CA PHE A 5 -1.19 -13.55 -6.85
C PHE A 5 -2.63 -13.17 -6.50
N ILE A 6 -3.00 -13.15 -5.22
CA ILE A 6 -4.33 -12.72 -4.76
C ILE A 6 -4.57 -11.25 -5.10
N LEU A 7 -3.56 -10.39 -4.92
CA LEU A 7 -3.62 -8.97 -5.27
C LEU A 7 -3.91 -8.74 -6.75
N LEU A 8 -3.18 -9.41 -7.63
CA LEU A 8 -3.36 -9.24 -9.08
C LEU A 8 -4.67 -9.84 -9.58
N LEU A 9 -5.24 -10.84 -8.90
CA LEU A 9 -6.45 -11.52 -9.33
C LEU A 9 -7.73 -10.81 -8.86
N PHE A 10 -7.71 -10.23 -7.65
CA PHE A 10 -8.89 -9.63 -7.03
C PHE A 10 -8.90 -8.10 -6.99
N PHE A 11 -7.75 -7.44 -7.13
CA PHE A 11 -7.65 -5.99 -7.02
C PHE A 11 -7.30 -5.34 -8.36
N PRO A 12 -7.79 -4.12 -8.62
CA PRO A 12 -7.39 -3.37 -9.80
C PRO A 12 -5.88 -3.10 -9.77
N GLN A 13 -5.25 -3.16 -10.94
CA GLN A 13 -3.80 -3.05 -11.09
C GLN A 13 -3.22 -1.79 -10.44
N GLN A 14 -3.96 -0.68 -10.48
CA GLN A 14 -3.58 0.60 -9.88
C GLN A 14 -3.35 0.50 -8.37
N ILE A 15 -4.05 -0.41 -7.68
CA ILE A 15 -3.88 -0.67 -6.25
C ILE A 15 -2.81 -1.75 -6.04
N ALA A 16 -2.82 -2.80 -6.87
CA ALA A 16 -1.90 -3.91 -6.70
C ALA A 16 -0.42 -3.49 -6.86
N VAL A 17 -0.10 -2.69 -7.87
CA VAL A 17 1.29 -2.27 -8.16
C VAL A 17 1.95 -1.54 -6.98
N PRO A 18 1.38 -0.46 -6.42
CA PRO A 18 1.98 0.21 -5.26
C PRO A 18 2.08 -0.67 -4.03
N CYS A 19 1.11 -1.58 -3.79
CA CYS A 19 1.17 -2.48 -2.64
C CYS A 19 2.34 -3.49 -2.78
N ILE A 20 2.57 -4.00 -3.99
CA ILE A 20 3.71 -4.88 -4.28
C ILE A 20 5.03 -4.11 -4.10
N LEU A 21 5.13 -2.90 -4.66
CA LEU A 21 6.32 -2.06 -4.49
C LEU A 21 6.55 -1.72 -3.03
N CYS A 22 5.49 -1.38 -2.28
CA CYS A 22 5.59 -1.08 -0.86
C CYS A 22 6.17 -2.27 -0.10
N ALA A 23 5.71 -3.50 -0.29
CA ALA A 23 6.30 -4.64 0.40
C ALA A 23 7.77 -4.88 -0.01
N CYS A 24 8.06 -4.91 -1.31
CA CYS A 24 9.42 -5.17 -1.78
C CYS A 24 10.48 -4.18 -1.26
N PHE A 25 10.11 -2.91 -1.04
CA PHE A 25 11.04 -1.89 -0.54
C PHE A 25 10.88 -1.60 0.95
N THR A 26 9.66 -1.59 1.48
CA THR A 26 9.40 -1.27 2.88
C THR A 26 9.89 -2.39 3.79
N ASP A 27 9.75 -3.67 3.43
CA ASP A 27 10.22 -4.78 4.26
C ASP A 27 11.75 -4.73 4.52
N PRO A 28 12.63 -4.65 3.50
CA PRO A 28 14.07 -4.59 3.76
C PRO A 28 14.47 -3.29 4.48
N ILE A 29 13.85 -2.15 4.14
CA ILE A 29 14.17 -0.86 4.77
C ILE A 29 13.75 -0.87 6.25
N MET A 30 12.55 -1.38 6.54
CA MET A 30 11.99 -1.42 7.89
C MET A 30 12.73 -2.45 8.75
N GLY A 31 13.11 -3.60 8.18
CA GLY A 31 13.97 -4.60 8.81
C GLY A 31 15.35 -4.06 9.19
N GLU A 32 16.06 -3.44 8.25
CA GLU A 32 17.37 -2.83 8.48
C GLU A 32 17.31 -1.65 9.47
N THR A 33 16.30 -0.79 9.32
CA THR A 33 16.13 0.36 10.22
C THR A 33 15.79 -0.11 11.64
N ARG A 34 15.02 -1.20 11.78
CA ARG A 34 14.73 -1.78 13.09
C ARG A 34 15.99 -2.33 13.75
N GLN A 35 16.88 -2.96 12.99
CA GLN A 35 18.13 -3.50 13.50
C GLN A 35 19.12 -2.40 13.90
N ARG A 36 19.24 -1.32 13.11
CA ARG A 36 20.22 -0.24 13.34
C ARG A 36 19.72 0.88 14.26
N TYR A 37 18.46 1.27 14.15
CA TYR A 37 17.90 2.49 14.74
C TYR A 37 16.70 2.22 15.67
N GLY A 38 16.31 0.96 15.85
CA GLY A 38 15.20 0.54 16.71
C GLY A 38 13.83 0.60 16.04
N GLY A 39 12.85 -0.09 16.65
CA GLY A 39 11.53 -0.31 16.03
C GLY A 39 10.70 0.94 15.78
N LYS A 40 10.85 1.99 16.60
CA LYS A 40 10.14 3.28 16.41
C LYS A 40 10.55 3.98 15.11
N ASN A 41 11.86 4.02 14.84
CA ASN A 41 12.41 4.66 13.65
C ASN A 41 12.10 3.83 12.39
N ALA A 42 12.03 2.51 12.53
CA ALA A 42 11.60 1.62 11.46
C ALA A 42 10.15 1.91 10.99
N CYS A 43 9.21 2.09 11.92
CA CYS A 43 7.85 2.51 11.58
C CYS A 43 7.80 3.84 10.82
N ILE A 44 8.57 4.83 11.27
CA ILE A 44 8.60 6.16 10.64
C ILE A 44 9.20 6.06 9.23
N ALA A 45 10.33 5.36 9.08
CA ALA A 45 10.96 5.14 7.78
C ALA A 45 10.02 4.39 6.81
N GLY A 46 9.40 3.31 7.27
CA GLY A 46 8.46 2.53 6.48
C GLY A 46 7.22 3.34 6.06
N PHE A 47 6.73 4.22 6.93
CA PHE A 47 5.64 5.13 6.60
C PHE A 47 6.00 6.06 5.45
N PHE A 48 7.15 6.74 5.53
CA PHE A 48 7.57 7.68 4.49
C PHE A 48 7.86 6.98 3.15
N VAL A 49 8.47 5.80 3.20
CA VAL A 49 8.73 4.99 1.99
C VAL A 49 7.42 4.57 1.34
N SER A 50 6.50 3.99 2.10
CA SER A 50 5.19 3.58 1.59
C SER A 50 4.41 4.79 1.05
N MET A 51 4.39 5.90 1.79
CA MET A 51 3.74 7.15 1.39
C MET A 51 4.26 7.65 0.04
N PHE A 52 5.58 7.62 -0.16
CA PHE A 52 6.23 8.02 -1.42
C PHE A 52 5.77 7.15 -2.60
N PHE A 53 5.74 5.83 -2.44
CA PHE A 53 5.29 4.92 -3.50
C PHE A 53 3.81 5.11 -3.85
N PHE A 54 2.94 5.33 -2.86
CA PHE A 54 1.52 5.63 -3.11
C PHE A 54 1.34 6.97 -3.83
N ILE A 55 2.13 8.01 -3.49
CA ILE A 55 2.08 9.31 -4.20
C ILE A 55 2.55 9.16 -5.64
N ALA A 56 3.64 8.42 -5.86
CA ALA A 56 4.23 8.23 -7.19
C ALA A 56 3.28 7.46 -8.12
N THR A 57 2.63 6.41 -7.62
CA THR A 57 1.72 5.55 -8.40
C THR A 57 0.37 6.21 -8.68
N TRP A 58 -0.17 7.00 -7.76
CA TRP A 58 -1.41 7.79 -7.96
C TRP A 58 -1.17 9.18 -8.56
N TYR A 59 -0.10 9.36 -9.36
CA TYR A 59 0.24 10.62 -10.02
C TYR A 59 -0.89 11.20 -10.92
N ARG A 60 -1.80 10.36 -11.43
CA ARG A 60 -2.91 10.81 -12.29
C ARG A 60 -4.19 11.19 -11.55
N ALA A 61 -4.32 10.87 -10.27
CA ALA A 61 -5.52 11.19 -9.50
C ALA A 61 -5.44 12.59 -8.89
N ASP A 62 -6.61 13.13 -8.53
CA ASP A 62 -6.75 14.39 -7.81
C ASP A 62 -5.85 14.47 -6.58
N ILE A 63 -5.34 15.67 -6.31
CA ILE A 63 -4.38 15.92 -5.23
C ILE A 63 -4.92 15.49 -3.85
N TRP A 64 -6.22 15.71 -3.62
CA TRP A 64 -6.92 15.33 -2.38
C TRP A 64 -7.01 13.83 -2.21
N ILE A 65 -7.36 13.12 -3.29
CA ILE A 65 -7.49 11.66 -3.33
C ILE A 65 -6.13 11.01 -3.13
N ARG A 66 -5.11 11.54 -3.80
CA ARG A 66 -3.73 11.06 -3.70
C ARG A 66 -3.18 11.15 -2.28
N LEU A 67 -3.37 12.29 -1.61
CA LEU A 67 -2.95 12.48 -0.23
C LEU A 67 -3.66 11.51 0.71
N LEU A 68 -4.98 11.34 0.54
CA LEU A 68 -5.78 10.47 1.40
C LEU A 68 -5.37 9.00 1.22
N VAL A 69 -5.27 8.52 -0.03
CA VAL A 69 -4.81 7.16 -0.35
C VAL A 69 -3.39 6.91 0.15
N SER A 70 -2.50 7.88 0.02
CA SER A 70 -1.10 7.74 0.46
C SER A 70 -0.96 7.68 1.98
N ILE A 71 -1.70 8.52 2.72
CA ILE A 71 -1.71 8.48 4.18
C ILE A 71 -2.31 7.15 4.66
N VAL A 72 -3.47 6.76 4.13
CA VAL A 72 -4.14 5.53 4.57
C VAL A 72 -3.36 4.29 4.16
N GLY A 73 -2.84 4.24 2.94
CA GLY A 73 -1.98 3.16 2.42
C GLY A 73 -0.67 3.04 3.19
N GLY A 74 0.00 4.17 3.47
CA GLY A 74 1.23 4.19 4.26
C GLY A 74 1.00 3.75 5.71
N THR A 75 -0.05 4.25 6.37
CA THR A 75 -0.37 3.86 7.75
C THR A 75 -0.73 2.37 7.83
N SER A 76 -1.53 1.87 6.89
CA SER A 76 -1.93 0.46 6.85
C SER A 76 -0.75 -0.49 6.58
N ALA A 77 0.17 -0.14 5.67
CA ALA A 77 1.38 -0.93 5.41
C ALA A 77 2.25 -1.04 6.68
N VAL A 78 2.46 0.08 7.39
CA VAL A 78 3.25 0.11 8.63
C VAL A 78 2.58 -0.68 9.75
N ILE A 79 1.25 -0.62 9.86
CA ILE A 79 0.49 -1.43 10.82
C ILE A 79 0.64 -2.92 10.48
N GLY A 80 0.63 -3.26 9.19
CA GLY A 80 0.86 -4.62 8.69
C GLY A 80 2.16 -5.20 9.21
N GLU A 81 3.26 -4.45 9.08
CA GLU A 81 4.58 -4.92 9.53
C GLU A 81 4.77 -4.82 11.06
N ALA A 82 4.19 -3.80 11.70
CA ALA A 82 4.29 -3.65 13.15
C ALA A 82 3.58 -4.78 13.90
N LYS A 83 2.51 -5.33 13.32
CA LYS A 83 1.68 -6.37 13.95
C LYS A 83 2.14 -7.76 13.53
N LYS A 84 3.28 -8.21 14.07
CA LYS A 84 3.76 -9.59 13.92
C LYS A 84 2.75 -10.59 14.46
N ASN A 85 2.07 -11.31 13.57
CA ASN A 85 1.06 -12.29 13.92
C ASN A 85 1.63 -13.69 13.62
N ARG A 86 1.75 -14.56 14.63
CA ARG A 86 2.41 -15.89 14.50
C ARG A 86 1.79 -16.85 13.47
N TRP A 87 0.59 -16.54 12.98
CA TRP A 87 -0.18 -17.36 12.05
C TRP A 87 -0.19 -16.82 10.61
N ILE A 88 0.18 -15.55 10.41
CA ILE A 88 0.07 -14.87 9.12
C ILE A 88 1.45 -14.31 8.80
N ASP A 89 1.91 -14.57 7.59
CA ASP A 89 3.18 -14.06 7.08
C ASP A 89 3.19 -12.52 7.11
N ASP A 90 4.25 -11.93 7.65
CA ASP A 90 4.34 -10.48 7.84
C ASP A 90 4.31 -9.76 6.48
N ASP A 91 5.04 -10.28 5.48
CA ASP A 91 5.03 -9.81 4.08
C ASP A 91 3.63 -9.86 3.45
N PHE A 92 2.81 -10.86 3.83
CA PHE A 92 1.41 -10.97 3.37
C PHE A 92 0.56 -9.84 3.92
N MET A 93 0.73 -9.50 5.21
CA MET A 93 -0.04 -8.42 5.85
C MET A 93 0.34 -7.06 5.29
N VAL A 94 1.63 -6.80 5.04
CA VAL A 94 2.11 -5.54 4.45
C VAL A 94 1.51 -5.28 3.06
N GLN A 95 1.22 -6.33 2.29
CA GLN A 95 0.62 -6.18 0.95
C GLN A 95 -0.92 -6.10 0.97
N ILE A 96 -1.58 -6.97 1.74
CA ILE A 96 -3.04 -7.13 1.70
C ILE A 96 -3.76 -6.04 2.49
N LEU A 97 -3.20 -5.63 3.63
CA LEU A 97 -3.82 -4.64 4.50
C LEU A 97 -4.00 -3.28 3.79
N PRO A 98 -2.97 -2.65 3.19
CA PRO A 98 -3.17 -1.42 2.43
C PRO A 98 -4.11 -1.59 1.25
N ALA A 99 -4.04 -2.71 0.53
CA ALA A 99 -4.93 -2.96 -0.60
C ALA A 99 -6.40 -3.03 -0.19
N VAL A 100 -6.71 -3.70 0.91
CA VAL A 100 -8.08 -3.79 1.46
C VAL A 100 -8.57 -2.41 1.90
N PHE A 101 -7.75 -1.64 2.63
CA PHE A 101 -8.14 -0.29 3.06
C PHE A 101 -8.38 0.66 1.89
N ILE A 102 -7.53 0.62 0.87
CA ILE A 102 -7.68 1.43 -0.34
C ILE A 102 -8.90 0.98 -1.15
N LEU A 103 -9.19 -0.33 -1.21
CA LEU A 103 -10.39 -0.84 -1.89
C LEU A 103 -11.66 -0.41 -1.15
N ILE A 104 -11.68 -0.45 0.18
CA ILE A 104 -12.79 0.05 0.99
C ILE A 104 -12.98 1.55 0.73
N LEU A 105 -11.91 2.35 0.77
CA LEU A 105 -11.97 3.77 0.44
C LEU A 105 -12.53 3.98 -0.97
N TRP A 106 -12.04 3.26 -1.96
CA TRP A 106 -12.53 3.34 -3.32
C TRP A 106 -14.03 3.04 -3.42
N ARG A 107 -14.51 1.99 -2.73
CA ARG A 107 -15.95 1.67 -2.68
C ARG A 107 -16.76 2.78 -2.00
N MET A 108 -16.25 3.34 -0.90
CA MET A 108 -16.92 4.42 -0.17
C MET A 108 -17.04 5.70 -0.99
N ILE A 109 -16.00 6.08 -1.74
CA ILE A 109 -16.07 7.25 -2.63
C ILE A 109 -16.84 6.95 -3.92
N GLY A 110 -16.81 5.71 -4.41
CA GLY A 110 -17.67 5.28 -5.52
C GLY A 110 -19.16 5.46 -5.21
N LEU A 111 -19.57 5.26 -3.94
CA LEU A 111 -20.95 5.52 -3.49
C LEU A 111 -21.34 7.01 -3.52
N THR A 112 -20.36 7.93 -3.49
CA THR A 112 -20.58 9.37 -3.64
C THR A 112 -20.59 9.85 -5.09
N GLY A 113 -20.45 8.94 -6.08
CA GLY A 113 -20.52 9.27 -7.51
C GLY A 113 -19.26 9.94 -8.09
N LEU A 114 -18.14 9.91 -7.36
CA LEU A 114 -16.85 10.44 -7.83
C LEU A 114 -15.97 9.31 -8.39
N GLU A 115 -15.49 9.48 -9.62
CA GLU A 115 -14.55 8.52 -10.23
C GLU A 115 -13.16 8.67 -9.61
N MET A 116 -12.77 7.71 -8.76
CA MET A 116 -11.51 7.75 -8.02
C MET A 116 -10.35 6.99 -8.67
N LEU A 117 -10.63 6.11 -9.63
CA LEU A 117 -9.59 5.29 -10.25
C LEU A 117 -8.90 6.10 -11.34
N PRO A 118 -7.58 6.35 -11.24
CA PRO A 118 -6.85 6.91 -12.36
C PRO A 118 -6.95 5.96 -13.55
N SER A 119 -6.98 6.53 -14.76
CA SER A 119 -7.04 5.78 -16.02
C SER A 119 -6.01 4.64 -16.02
N PRO A 120 -6.37 3.45 -16.52
CA PRO A 120 -5.52 2.27 -16.46
C PRO A 120 -4.11 2.56 -16.95
N MET A 121 -3.12 2.11 -16.17
CA MET A 121 -1.70 2.36 -16.45
C MET A 121 -1.20 1.54 -17.65
N ILE A 122 -1.83 0.38 -17.91
CA ILE A 122 -1.57 -0.46 -19.09
C ILE A 122 -2.81 -0.44 -19.95
N HIS A 123 -2.68 0.04 -21.19
CA HIS A 123 -3.69 -0.13 -22.21
C HIS A 123 -3.50 -1.51 -22.86
N PRO A 124 -4.56 -2.32 -23.03
CA PRO A 124 -4.47 -3.45 -23.94
C PRO A 124 -4.18 -2.90 -25.34
N ILE A 125 -3.08 -3.36 -25.93
CA ILE A 125 -2.70 -3.18 -27.34
C ILE A 125 -3.70 -3.87 -28.25
#